data_AF-A0AB33FAR9-F1
#
_entry.id   AF-A0AB33FAR9-F1
#
_cell.length_a   1.000
_cell.length_b   1.000
_cell.length_c   1.000
_cell.angle_alpha   90.00
_cell.angle_beta   90.00
_cell.angle_gamma   90.00
#
_symmetry.space_group_name_H-M   'P 1'
#
loop_
_entity.id
_entity.type
_entity.pdbx_description
1 polymer ?
#
loop_
_entity_poly.entity_id
_entity_poly.type
_entity_poly.pdbx_seq_one_letter_code
_entity_poly.pdbx_strand_id
1 'polypeptide(L)'
;MHTRLLSVALAALLPLATHAAEPSRAVLLVQTYDNQPSDDPLEYIPVWLGKGVAKESTLPKALLGQPLQVFNAGVSTGNVRLAALTVDDNSMCGGTAKLRIKGNPTLSDSPLLSTVDVNPGKRFAGRAATTSEQAELFAQVNNTAQLRKRVKPAALAQALAAFNADRAQDLAALQIVTDTQQPQRRVAILTSNHPIETGNPDNPTGVLVVLAIFEHDGSRWQFRKGHAASGCDDCEDLPLRTHLLQFGDIDGNGTLDFVLAESGYESYGFYLLLGEGASWRSEALPGGC
;
A
#
# COMPACT_ATOMS: atom_id res chain seq x y z
N MET A 1 -65.80 23.75 -43.36
CA MET A 1 -64.51 23.35 -43.97
C MET A 1 -63.41 23.61 -42.96
N HIS A 2 -62.41 22.73 -42.90
CA HIS A 2 -61.58 22.43 -41.72
C HIS A 2 -60.65 23.56 -41.23
N THR A 3 -60.73 23.85 -39.92
CA THR A 3 -59.68 24.53 -39.16
C THR A 3 -58.81 23.46 -38.47
N ARG A 4 -57.58 23.26 -38.96
CA ARG A 4 -56.57 22.41 -38.31
C ARG A 4 -55.82 23.23 -37.27
N LEU A 5 -55.92 22.86 -36.00
CA LEU A 5 -55.01 23.30 -34.94
C LEU A 5 -53.83 22.32 -34.87
N LEU A 6 -52.65 22.78 -35.28
CA LEU A 6 -51.38 22.09 -35.02
C LEU A 6 -51.01 22.26 -33.55
N SER A 7 -51.05 21.17 -32.80
CA SER A 7 -50.47 21.11 -31.46
C SER A 7 -48.96 20.91 -31.59
N VAL A 8 -48.19 21.98 -31.35
CA VAL A 8 -46.72 21.88 -31.21
C VAL A 8 -46.43 21.47 -29.77
N ALA A 9 -46.11 20.20 -29.56
CA ALA A 9 -45.58 19.72 -28.29
C ALA A 9 -44.11 20.14 -28.19
N LEU A 10 -43.83 21.10 -27.32
CA LEU A 10 -42.47 21.54 -26.98
C LEU A 10 -41.85 20.48 -26.06
N ALA A 11 -41.12 19.53 -26.62
CA ALA A 11 -40.28 18.60 -25.86
C ALA A 11 -39.10 19.37 -25.28
N ALA A 12 -39.16 19.70 -24.00
CA ALA A 12 -38.02 20.23 -23.26
C ALA A 12 -36.96 19.12 -23.12
N LEU A 13 -35.93 19.18 -23.97
CA LEU A 13 -34.68 18.45 -23.81
C LEU A 13 -33.94 19.06 -22.61
N LEU A 14 -34.14 18.48 -21.42
CA LEU A 14 -33.21 18.68 -20.31
C LEU A 14 -31.92 17.93 -20.64
N PRO A 15 -30.73 18.56 -20.53
CA PRO A 15 -29.50 17.82 -20.55
C PRO A 15 -29.44 16.99 -19.27
N LEU A 16 -29.55 15.67 -19.40
CA LEU A 16 -29.07 14.73 -18.41
C LEU A 16 -27.55 14.94 -18.31
N ALA A 17 -27.14 15.87 -17.46
CA ALA A 17 -25.82 15.83 -16.88
C ALA A 17 -25.75 14.50 -16.14
N THR A 18 -25.17 13.49 -16.80
CA THR A 18 -24.67 12.29 -16.15
C THR A 18 -23.64 12.74 -15.13
N HIS A 19 -24.12 13.08 -13.93
CA HIS A 19 -23.29 13.14 -12.76
C HIS A 19 -22.66 11.76 -12.69
N ALA A 20 -21.37 11.66 -12.98
CA ALA A 20 -20.62 10.45 -12.72
C ALA A 20 -20.92 10.08 -11.27
N ALA A 21 -21.63 8.98 -11.07
CA ALA A 21 -22.04 8.55 -9.75
C ALA A 21 -20.79 8.49 -8.87
N GLU A 22 -20.87 9.08 -7.68
CA GLU A 22 -19.75 9.09 -6.74
C GLU A 22 -19.23 7.67 -6.55
N PRO A 23 -17.90 7.45 -6.53
CA PRO A 23 -17.39 6.11 -6.32
C PRO A 23 -17.87 5.62 -4.96
N SER A 24 -18.64 4.54 -4.95
CA SER A 24 -19.20 3.94 -3.72
C SER A 24 -18.12 3.55 -2.70
N ARG A 25 -16.87 3.42 -3.16
CA ARG A 25 -15.67 3.15 -2.37
C ARG A 25 -14.50 3.90 -2.99
N ALA A 26 -13.84 4.73 -2.20
CA ALA A 26 -12.57 5.34 -2.55
C ALA A 26 -11.59 5.10 -1.40
N VAL A 27 -10.39 4.65 -1.74
CA VAL A 27 -9.27 4.49 -0.82
C VAL A 27 -8.06 5.15 -1.47
N LEU A 28 -7.38 6.02 -0.73
CA LEU A 28 -6.12 6.62 -1.15
C LEU A 28 -5.09 6.50 -0.03
N LEU A 29 -3.84 6.37 -0.42
CA LEU A 29 -2.68 6.47 0.44
C LEU A 29 -2.20 7.92 0.40
N VAL A 30 -1.95 8.53 1.55
CA VAL A 30 -1.32 9.85 1.65
C VAL A 30 0.14 9.63 1.97
N GLN A 31 1.06 10.37 1.36
CA GLN A 31 2.46 10.39 1.77
C GLN A 31 2.68 11.51 2.77
N THR A 32 3.42 11.23 3.83
CA THR A 32 3.80 12.19 4.86
C THR A 32 5.31 12.13 5.04
N TYR A 33 5.95 13.29 5.22
CA TYR A 33 7.39 13.40 5.43
C TYR A 33 7.65 14.16 6.73
N ASP A 34 8.64 13.73 7.50
CA ASP A 34 8.97 14.26 8.84
C ASP A 34 9.13 15.79 8.89
N ASN A 35 9.61 16.39 7.79
CA ASN A 35 9.91 17.81 7.70
C ASN A 35 9.00 18.56 6.71
N GLN A 36 7.83 18.01 6.37
CA GLN A 36 6.90 18.69 5.46
C GLN A 36 6.24 19.90 6.14
N PRO A 37 6.31 21.11 5.55
CA PRO A 37 5.58 22.27 6.06
C PRO A 37 4.07 21.99 6.12
N SER A 38 3.40 22.47 7.18
CA SER A 38 1.96 22.20 7.39
C SER A 38 1.04 22.71 6.28
N ASP A 39 1.50 23.72 5.53
CA ASP A 39 0.72 24.40 4.50
C ASP A 39 0.97 23.83 3.10
N ASP A 40 1.97 22.96 2.98
CA ASP A 40 2.29 22.28 1.73
C ASP A 40 1.26 21.19 1.43
N PRO A 41 0.84 21.07 0.17
CA PRO A 41 -0.10 20.02 -0.21
C PRO A 41 0.59 18.65 -0.12
N LEU A 42 -0.13 17.67 0.43
CA LEU A 42 0.34 16.31 0.64
C LEU A 42 0.27 15.52 -0.66
N GLU A 43 1.27 14.69 -0.95
CA GLU A 43 1.18 13.76 -2.07
C GLU A 43 0.20 12.63 -1.74
N TYR A 44 -0.49 12.14 -2.75
CA TYR A 44 -1.39 11.00 -2.58
C TYR A 44 -1.34 10.04 -3.76
N ILE A 45 -1.64 8.78 -3.44
CA ILE A 45 -1.73 7.67 -4.38
C ILE A 45 -3.15 7.11 -4.28
N PRO A 46 -3.98 7.22 -5.34
CA PRO A 46 -5.22 6.48 -5.41
C PRO A 46 -4.94 4.97 -5.32
N VAL A 47 -5.57 4.29 -4.37
CA VAL A 47 -5.41 2.84 -4.19
C VAL A 47 -6.58 2.10 -4.83
N TRP A 48 -7.81 2.51 -4.51
CA TRP A 48 -9.03 1.87 -4.99
C TRP A 48 -10.10 2.90 -5.33
N LEU A 49 -10.75 2.75 -6.49
CA LEU A 49 -11.83 3.63 -6.95
C LEU A 49 -12.98 2.82 -7.53
N GLY A 50 -14.15 2.96 -6.90
CA GLY A 50 -15.37 2.27 -7.31
C GLY A 50 -15.23 0.76 -7.18
N LYS A 51 -14.94 0.08 -8.28
CA LYS A 51 -14.95 -1.38 -8.41
C LYS A 51 -13.57 -2.00 -8.68
N GLY A 52 -12.50 -1.21 -8.65
CA GLY A 52 -11.17 -1.71 -8.96
C GLY A 52 -10.05 -0.86 -8.41
N VAL A 53 -8.84 -1.41 -8.53
CA VAL A 53 -7.59 -0.68 -8.31
C VAL A 53 -7.58 0.56 -9.19
N ALA A 54 -7.22 1.70 -8.59
CA ALA A 54 -7.16 2.94 -9.33
C ALA A 54 -6.16 2.81 -10.49
N LYS A 55 -6.52 3.35 -11.66
CA LYS A 55 -5.67 3.34 -12.86
C LYS A 55 -5.20 4.74 -13.27
N GLU A 56 -5.74 5.76 -12.62
CA GLU A 56 -5.41 7.16 -12.83
C GLU A 56 -4.81 7.73 -11.54
N SER A 57 -3.87 8.67 -11.68
CA SER A 57 -3.25 9.34 -10.53
C SER A 57 -4.18 10.34 -9.85
N THR A 58 -5.33 10.67 -10.44
CA THR A 58 -6.23 11.71 -9.93
C THR A 58 -7.48 11.15 -9.26
N LEU A 59 -7.98 11.87 -8.25
CA LEU A 59 -9.24 11.55 -7.58
C LEU A 59 -10.43 12.35 -8.13
N PRO A 60 -11.65 11.78 -8.08
CA PRO A 60 -12.87 12.52 -8.41
C PRO A 60 -13.07 13.72 -7.50
N LYS A 61 -13.38 14.89 -8.09
CA LYS A 61 -13.69 16.12 -7.34
C LYS A 61 -14.88 15.98 -6.38
N ALA A 62 -15.73 14.97 -6.57
CA ALA A 62 -16.83 14.65 -5.66
C ALA A 62 -16.36 14.35 -4.23
N LEU A 63 -15.11 13.90 -4.03
CA LEU A 63 -14.55 13.67 -2.69
C LEU A 63 -14.24 14.97 -1.93
N LEU A 64 -14.24 16.13 -2.59
CA LEU A 64 -14.00 17.41 -1.94
C LEU A 64 -15.10 17.72 -0.91
N GLY A 65 -14.69 18.05 0.32
CA GLY A 65 -15.60 18.35 1.41
C GLY A 65 -16.31 17.14 2.03
N GLN A 66 -16.26 15.96 1.42
CA GLN A 66 -16.79 14.74 2.01
C GLN A 66 -15.93 14.30 3.22
N PRO A 67 -16.55 13.74 4.28
CA PRO A 67 -15.79 13.13 5.36
C PRO A 67 -15.11 11.85 4.87
N LEU A 68 -13.80 11.76 5.09
CA LEU A 68 -13.00 10.56 4.86
C LEU A 68 -12.46 10.07 6.19
N GLN A 69 -12.58 8.77 6.43
CA GLN A 69 -11.97 8.13 7.59
C GLN A 69 -10.46 8.02 7.38
N VAL A 70 -9.69 8.31 8.42
CA VAL A 70 -8.23 8.18 8.46
C VAL A 70 -7.89 6.84 9.10
N PHE A 71 -7.05 6.04 8.46
CA PHE A 71 -6.56 4.78 8.99
C PHE A 71 -5.05 4.78 9.11
N ASN A 72 -4.58 4.24 10.24
CA ASN A 72 -3.19 3.92 10.47
C ASN A 72 -3.06 2.47 10.92
N ALA A 73 -2.30 1.66 10.19
CA ALA A 73 -2.13 0.23 10.42
C ALA A 73 -3.49 -0.47 10.64
N GLY A 74 -4.44 -0.19 9.74
CA GLY A 74 -5.80 -0.74 9.78
C GLY A 74 -6.69 -0.20 10.91
N VAL A 75 -6.24 0.74 11.74
CA VAL A 75 -7.03 1.33 12.83
C VAL A 75 -7.55 2.69 12.41
N SER A 76 -8.86 2.91 12.52
CA SER A 76 -9.47 4.24 12.31
C SER A 76 -9.01 5.20 13.41
N THR A 77 -8.36 6.30 13.03
CA THR A 77 -7.81 7.30 13.94
C THR A 77 -8.61 8.60 13.96
N GLY A 78 -9.50 8.81 12.99
CA GLY A 78 -10.32 10.02 12.91
C GLY A 78 -10.99 10.20 11.55
N ASN A 79 -11.45 11.43 11.32
CA ASN A 79 -12.04 11.83 10.04
C ASN A 79 -11.43 13.16 9.58
N VAL A 80 -11.24 13.28 8.28
CA VAL A 80 -10.76 14.50 7.62
C VAL A 80 -11.68 14.88 6.47
N ARG A 81 -11.52 16.09 5.93
CA ARG A 81 -12.20 16.54 4.72
C ARG A 81 -11.20 17.14 3.76
N LEU A 82 -11.29 16.78 2.49
CA LEU A 82 -10.42 17.37 1.47
C LEU A 82 -10.86 18.82 1.17
N ALA A 83 -9.89 19.72 1.08
CA ALA A 83 -10.06 21.12 0.70
C ALA A 83 -9.79 21.32 -0.79
N ALA A 84 -8.75 20.66 -1.32
CA ALA A 84 -8.34 20.76 -2.71
C ALA A 84 -7.67 19.46 -3.19
N LEU A 85 -7.73 19.25 -4.50
CA LEU A 85 -7.02 18.22 -5.24
C LEU A 85 -6.34 18.91 -6.42
N THR A 86 -5.03 18.73 -6.54
CA THR A 86 -4.19 19.31 -7.61
C THR A 86 -3.29 18.23 -8.19
N VAL A 87 -2.73 18.52 -9.36
CA VAL A 87 -1.70 17.70 -10.00
C VAL A 87 -0.58 18.65 -10.36
N ASP A 88 0.60 18.42 -9.82
CA ASP A 88 1.79 19.20 -10.15
C ASP A 88 2.49 18.54 -11.34
N ASP A 89 2.29 19.08 -12.55
CA ASP A 89 2.86 18.53 -13.80
C ASP A 89 4.36 18.84 -14.00
N ASN A 90 5.07 19.12 -12.90
CA ASN A 90 6.49 19.50 -12.94
C ASN A 90 7.43 18.30 -12.85
N SER A 91 6.92 17.08 -12.73
CA SER A 91 7.72 15.86 -12.68
C SER A 91 7.92 15.29 -14.08
N MET A 92 9.12 14.78 -14.37
CA MET A 92 9.47 14.05 -15.60
C MET A 92 8.64 12.76 -15.84
N CYS A 93 7.74 12.42 -14.92
CA CYS A 93 7.05 11.13 -14.83
C CYS A 93 5.52 11.23 -14.90
N GLY A 94 4.99 12.37 -15.35
CA GLY A 94 3.56 12.68 -15.26
C GLY A 94 3.20 13.15 -13.85
N GLY A 95 2.55 14.30 -13.76
CA GLY A 95 2.48 15.09 -12.53
C GLY A 95 2.15 14.36 -11.22
N THR A 96 2.79 14.80 -10.13
CA THR A 96 2.53 14.32 -8.78
C THR A 96 1.16 14.79 -8.30
N ALA A 97 0.30 13.85 -7.93
CA ALA A 97 -1.02 14.16 -7.42
C ALA A 97 -0.95 14.64 -5.97
N LYS A 98 -1.52 15.81 -5.69
CA LYS A 98 -1.47 16.43 -4.37
C LYS A 98 -2.84 16.84 -3.83
N LEU A 99 -2.99 16.75 -2.52
CA LEU A 99 -4.22 17.11 -1.83
C LEU A 99 -3.96 18.12 -0.72
N ARG A 100 -4.99 18.88 -0.37
CA ARG A 100 -5.03 19.66 0.86
C ARG A 100 -6.15 19.16 1.72
N ILE A 101 -5.89 19.04 3.02
CA ILE A 101 -6.90 18.69 4.01
C ILE A 101 -7.40 20.00 4.67
N LYS A 102 -8.68 20.06 5.01
CA LYS A 102 -9.24 21.19 5.75
C LYS A 102 -8.70 21.18 7.18
N GLY A 103 -8.14 22.32 7.62
CA GLY A 103 -7.44 22.43 8.89
C GLY A 103 -6.08 21.74 8.84
N ASN A 104 -5.44 21.58 10.00
CA ASN A 104 -4.08 21.01 10.10
C ASN A 104 -4.11 19.77 11.02
N PRO A 105 -4.73 18.66 10.60
CA PRO A 105 -4.76 17.45 11.41
C PRO A 105 -3.36 16.82 11.48
N THR A 106 -3.00 16.28 12.64
CA THR A 106 -1.83 15.41 12.77
C THR A 106 -2.15 14.06 12.12
N LEU A 107 -1.35 13.67 11.13
CA LEU A 107 -1.43 12.38 10.46
C LEU A 107 -0.31 11.47 10.94
N SER A 108 -0.55 10.17 10.88
CA SER A 108 0.52 9.16 11.04
C SER A 108 1.37 9.07 9.78
N ASP A 109 2.40 8.23 9.81
CA ASP A 109 3.22 7.94 8.64
C ASP A 109 2.42 7.18 7.59
N SER A 110 2.22 7.84 6.45
CA SER A 110 1.53 7.33 5.28
C SER A 110 0.14 6.69 5.54
N PRO A 111 -0.87 7.45 6.01
CA PRO A 111 -2.18 6.89 6.36
C PRO A 111 -3.01 6.57 5.11
N LEU A 112 -4.01 5.71 5.27
CA LEU A 112 -5.10 5.61 4.29
C LEU A 112 -6.20 6.60 4.61
N LEU A 113 -6.73 7.27 3.58
CA LEU A 113 -8.02 7.96 3.65
C LEU A 113 -9.06 7.17 2.87
N SER A 114 -10.25 6.98 3.45
CA SER A 114 -11.30 6.22 2.79
C SER A 114 -12.70 6.76 3.02
N THR A 115 -13.57 6.58 2.01
CA THR A 115 -15.02 6.82 2.13
C THR A 115 -15.73 5.70 2.88
N VAL A 116 -15.08 4.56 3.12
CA VAL A 116 -15.63 3.39 3.81
C VAL A 116 -14.73 2.98 4.98
N ASP A 117 -15.27 2.13 5.84
CA ASP A 117 -14.44 1.47 6.85
C ASP A 117 -13.64 0.34 6.19
N VAL A 118 -12.31 0.50 6.10
CA VAL A 118 -11.41 -0.54 5.55
C VAL A 118 -11.06 -1.61 6.59
N ASN A 119 -11.54 -1.49 7.82
CA ASN A 119 -11.39 -2.52 8.84
C ASN A 119 -12.69 -2.68 9.65
N PRO A 120 -13.79 -3.09 8.98
CA PRO A 120 -15.11 -3.09 9.57
C PRO A 120 -15.16 -3.92 10.85
N GLY A 121 -15.64 -3.30 11.93
CA GLY A 121 -15.73 -3.93 13.24
C GLY A 121 -14.39 -4.18 13.92
N LYS A 122 -13.32 -3.52 13.47
CA LYS A 122 -11.93 -3.74 13.95
C LYS A 122 -11.50 -5.19 13.80
N ARG A 123 -11.86 -5.78 12.65
CA ARG A 123 -11.65 -7.19 12.36
C ARG A 123 -10.17 -7.57 12.41
N PHE A 124 -9.33 -6.77 11.78
CA PHE A 124 -7.90 -6.98 11.67
C PHE A 124 -7.13 -6.18 12.74
N ALA A 125 -6.15 -6.81 13.36
CA ALA A 125 -5.26 -6.14 14.31
C ALA A 125 -3.80 -6.53 14.06
N GLY A 126 -2.95 -5.52 13.87
CA GLY A 126 -1.51 -5.67 13.64
C GLY A 126 -0.71 -5.56 14.94
N ARG A 127 0.37 -6.34 15.03
CA ARG A 127 1.38 -6.25 16.10
C ARG A 127 2.75 -6.70 15.60
N ALA A 128 3.81 -6.36 16.32
CA ALA A 128 5.10 -6.99 16.11
C ALA A 128 5.03 -8.51 16.39
N ALA A 129 5.85 -9.28 15.70
CA ALA A 129 6.05 -10.69 16.03
C ALA A 129 6.67 -10.85 17.41
N THR A 130 6.25 -11.90 18.13
CA THR A 130 6.95 -12.35 19.33
C THR A 130 8.31 -12.96 18.96
N THR A 131 9.23 -13.08 19.92
CA THR A 131 10.55 -13.69 19.68
C THR A 131 10.44 -15.12 19.13
N SER A 132 9.47 -15.91 19.60
CA SER A 132 9.24 -17.28 19.10
C SER A 132 8.69 -17.28 17.68
N GLU A 133 7.71 -16.43 17.36
CA GLU A 133 7.18 -16.30 16.00
C GLU A 133 8.28 -15.82 15.05
N GLN A 134 9.09 -14.84 15.46
CA GLN A 134 10.20 -14.34 14.65
C GLN A 134 11.21 -15.45 14.37
N ALA A 135 11.63 -16.22 15.38
CA ALA A 135 12.57 -17.33 15.19
C ALA A 135 12.01 -18.40 14.24
N GLU A 136 10.73 -18.77 14.39
CA GLU A 136 10.07 -19.74 13.52
C GLU A 136 9.96 -19.22 12.07
N LEU A 137 9.51 -17.98 11.88
CA LEU A 137 9.37 -17.36 10.57
C LEU A 137 10.73 -17.18 9.89
N PHE A 138 11.77 -16.81 10.62
CA PHE A 138 13.14 -16.70 10.07
C PHE A 138 13.69 -18.06 9.65
N ALA A 139 13.42 -19.12 10.43
CA ALA A 139 13.74 -20.47 10.01
C ALA A 139 12.99 -20.85 8.72
N GLN A 140 11.72 -20.47 8.57
CA GLN A 140 10.98 -20.69 7.33
C GLN A 140 11.57 -19.91 6.15
N VAL A 141 11.93 -18.63 6.34
CA VAL A 141 12.60 -17.82 5.31
C VAL A 141 13.85 -18.51 4.81
N ASN A 142 14.73 -18.95 5.73
CA ASN A 142 15.96 -19.67 5.39
C ASN A 142 15.72 -21.02 4.73
N ASN A 143 14.62 -21.70 5.02
CA ASN A 143 14.35 -23.04 4.47
C ASN A 143 13.54 -23.01 3.18
N THR A 144 12.88 -21.90 2.86
CA THR A 144 12.03 -21.78 1.66
C THR A 144 12.89 -21.72 0.39
N ALA A 145 12.76 -22.74 -0.47
CA ALA A 145 13.55 -22.86 -1.70
C ALA A 145 13.33 -21.68 -2.67
N GLN A 146 12.11 -21.14 -2.74
CA GLN A 146 11.78 -19.98 -3.58
C GLN A 146 12.58 -18.74 -3.18
N LEU A 147 12.71 -18.46 -1.88
CA LEU A 147 13.45 -17.30 -1.39
C LEU A 147 14.95 -17.48 -1.63
N ARG A 148 15.48 -18.70 -1.47
CA ARG A 148 16.90 -19.00 -1.71
C ARG A 148 17.30 -19.07 -3.19
N LYS A 149 16.35 -18.96 -4.13
CA LYS A 149 16.64 -19.15 -5.56
C LYS A 149 17.68 -18.16 -6.10
N ARG A 150 17.70 -16.93 -5.57
CA ARG A 150 18.53 -15.81 -6.07
C ARG A 150 19.51 -15.24 -5.04
N VAL A 151 19.57 -15.81 -3.83
CA VAL A 151 20.44 -15.32 -2.74
C VAL A 151 21.21 -16.46 -2.11
N LYS A 152 22.44 -16.19 -1.69
CA LYS A 152 23.27 -17.17 -0.97
C LYS A 152 22.67 -17.43 0.42
N PRO A 153 22.54 -18.69 0.87
CA PRO A 153 21.96 -19.00 2.19
C PRO A 153 22.66 -18.29 3.36
N ALA A 154 24.00 -18.15 3.30
CA ALA A 154 24.76 -17.46 4.34
C ALA A 154 24.43 -15.95 4.42
N ALA A 155 24.27 -15.28 3.27
CA ALA A 155 23.91 -13.87 3.21
C ALA A 155 22.48 -13.63 3.73
N LEU A 156 21.54 -14.52 3.38
CA LEU A 156 20.18 -14.46 3.90
C LEU A 156 20.15 -14.67 5.43
N ALA A 157 20.92 -15.63 5.95
CA ALA A 157 21.03 -15.86 7.39
C ALA A 157 21.64 -14.66 8.14
N GLN A 158 22.63 -13.99 7.54
CA GLN A 158 23.23 -12.77 8.09
C GLN A 158 22.23 -11.62 8.14
N ALA A 159 21.47 -11.38 7.07
CA ALA A 159 20.40 -10.38 7.04
C ALA A 159 19.35 -10.63 8.14
N LEU A 160 18.90 -11.88 8.29
CA LEU A 160 17.94 -12.24 9.35
C LEU A 160 18.53 -12.08 10.77
N ALA A 161 19.83 -12.31 10.95
CA ALA A 161 20.50 -12.07 12.22
C ALA A 161 20.62 -10.57 12.55
N ALA A 162 20.76 -9.72 11.53
CA ALA A 162 20.83 -8.26 11.66
C ALA A 162 19.46 -7.58 11.81
N PHE A 163 18.35 -8.30 11.61
CA PHE A 163 16.99 -7.76 11.53
C PHE A 163 16.64 -6.72 12.60
N ASN A 164 17.01 -6.93 13.86
CA ASN A 164 16.67 -5.98 14.93
C ASN A 164 17.40 -4.63 14.79
N ALA A 165 18.63 -4.65 14.28
CA ALA A 165 19.40 -3.44 13.99
C ALA A 165 18.83 -2.74 12.75
N ASP A 166 18.50 -3.50 11.71
CA ASP A 166 17.89 -2.98 10.49
C ASP A 166 16.50 -2.36 10.78
N ARG A 167 15.69 -3.00 11.62
CA ARG A 167 14.39 -2.47 12.07
C ARG A 167 14.53 -1.15 12.82
N ALA A 168 15.59 -0.97 13.60
CA ALA A 168 15.82 0.29 14.32
C ALA A 168 16.17 1.46 13.39
N GLN A 169 16.43 1.18 12.11
CA GLN A 169 16.71 2.14 11.04
C GLN A 169 15.61 2.11 9.96
N ASP A 170 14.44 1.55 10.26
CA ASP A 170 13.31 1.40 9.34
C ASP A 170 13.60 0.61 8.05
N LEU A 171 14.67 -0.20 8.06
CA LEU A 171 15.05 -1.07 6.94
C LEU A 171 14.36 -2.43 6.98
N ALA A 172 13.74 -2.80 8.10
CA ALA A 172 13.07 -4.08 8.24
C ALA A 172 11.82 -4.02 9.12
N ALA A 173 10.79 -4.78 8.75
CA ALA A 173 9.56 -4.92 9.51
C ALA A 173 9.08 -6.37 9.49
N LEU A 174 8.57 -6.84 10.63
CA LEU A 174 7.89 -8.13 10.74
C LEU A 174 6.60 -7.93 11.52
N GLN A 175 5.50 -7.84 10.79
CA GLN A 175 4.18 -7.58 11.34
C GLN A 175 3.31 -8.84 11.28
N ILE A 176 2.65 -9.14 12.39
CA ILE A 176 1.60 -10.16 12.50
C ILE A 176 0.26 -9.45 12.50
N VAL A 177 -0.59 -9.80 11.54
CA VAL A 177 -1.99 -9.39 11.48
C VAL A 177 -2.87 -10.56 11.88
N THR A 178 -3.76 -10.30 12.85
CA THR A 178 -4.76 -11.27 13.33
C THR A 178 -6.13 -10.92 12.78
N ASP A 179 -6.97 -11.93 12.57
CA ASP A 179 -8.37 -11.77 12.18
C ASP A 179 -9.28 -12.20 13.35
N THR A 180 -10.04 -11.29 13.92
CA THR A 180 -10.95 -11.58 15.04
C THR A 180 -12.07 -12.55 14.67
N GLN A 181 -12.43 -12.66 13.38
CA GLN A 181 -13.40 -13.66 12.91
C GLN A 181 -12.76 -15.04 12.74
N GLN A 182 -11.44 -15.10 12.57
CA GLN A 182 -10.68 -16.35 12.44
C GLN A 182 -9.43 -16.28 13.33
N PRO A 183 -9.53 -16.27 14.67
CA PRO A 183 -8.40 -15.96 15.56
C PRO A 183 -7.21 -16.92 15.46
N GLN A 184 -7.46 -18.14 14.98
CA GLN A 184 -6.42 -19.14 14.73
C GLN A 184 -5.60 -18.82 13.47
N ARG A 185 -6.20 -18.07 12.54
CA ARG A 185 -5.56 -17.60 11.33
C ARG A 185 -4.86 -16.28 11.58
N ARG A 186 -3.59 -16.26 11.22
CA ARG A 186 -2.71 -15.08 11.36
C ARG A 186 -1.93 -14.94 10.08
N VAL A 187 -1.67 -13.70 9.67
CA VAL A 187 -0.82 -13.41 8.52
C VAL A 187 0.42 -12.71 9.03
N ALA A 188 1.60 -13.18 8.62
CA ALA A 188 2.86 -12.50 8.88
C ALA A 188 3.36 -11.91 7.58
N ILE A 189 3.85 -10.67 7.63
CA ILE A 189 4.51 -10.01 6.52
C ILE A 189 5.88 -9.52 7.00
N LEU A 190 6.92 -9.99 6.30
CA LEU A 190 8.30 -9.61 6.48
C LEU A 190 8.73 -8.74 5.30
N THR A 191 9.23 -7.55 5.59
CA THR A 191 10.04 -6.75 4.66
C THR A 191 11.41 -6.54 5.29
N SER A 192 12.48 -6.65 4.50
CA SER A 192 13.85 -6.43 4.97
C SER A 192 14.70 -5.93 3.81
N ASN A 193 15.46 -4.86 4.01
CA ASN A 193 16.35 -4.24 3.04
C ASN A 193 17.75 -4.14 3.69
N HIS A 194 18.45 -5.26 3.81
CA HIS A 194 19.69 -5.37 4.57
C HIS A 194 20.90 -4.89 3.74
N PRO A 195 21.67 -3.88 4.19
CA PRO A 195 22.91 -3.49 3.52
C PRO A 195 23.92 -4.64 3.50
N ILE A 196 24.59 -4.85 2.37
CA ILE A 196 25.62 -5.88 2.18
C ILE A 196 26.86 -5.31 1.49
N GLU A 197 27.97 -6.03 1.62
CA GLU A 197 29.14 -5.83 0.76
C GLU A 197 29.04 -6.77 -0.44
N THR A 198 29.27 -6.25 -1.65
CA THR A 198 29.16 -7.05 -2.88
C THR A 198 30.45 -7.79 -3.22
N GLY A 199 31.59 -7.30 -2.69
CA GLY A 199 32.93 -7.73 -3.09
C GLY A 199 33.36 -7.25 -4.48
N ASN A 200 32.56 -6.42 -5.16
CA ASN A 200 32.92 -5.76 -6.41
C ASN A 200 33.58 -4.41 -6.10
N PRO A 201 34.86 -4.17 -6.48
CA PRO A 201 35.52 -2.88 -6.26
C PRO A 201 34.80 -1.68 -6.89
N ASP A 202 34.10 -1.90 -8.02
CA ASP A 202 33.40 -0.83 -8.74
C ASP A 202 32.04 -0.48 -8.08
N ASN A 203 31.45 -1.42 -7.34
CA ASN A 203 30.17 -1.27 -6.65
C ASN A 203 30.24 -1.95 -5.27
N PRO A 204 31.04 -1.44 -4.32
CA PRO A 204 31.40 -2.18 -3.10
C PRO A 204 30.22 -2.42 -2.16
N THR A 205 29.19 -1.56 -2.23
CA THR A 205 27.97 -1.63 -1.43
C THR A 205 26.81 -2.24 -2.21
N GLY A 206 25.95 -2.94 -1.49
CA GLY A 206 24.75 -3.58 -2.03
C GLY A 206 23.64 -3.66 -1.00
N VAL A 207 22.53 -4.24 -1.43
CA VAL A 207 21.40 -4.56 -0.54
C VAL A 207 20.90 -5.97 -0.80
N LEU A 208 20.49 -6.67 0.26
CA LEU A 208 19.71 -7.90 0.21
C LEU A 208 18.28 -7.58 0.64
N VAL A 209 17.35 -7.73 -0.30
CA VAL A 209 15.92 -7.52 -0.06
C VAL A 209 15.22 -8.84 0.21
N VAL A 210 14.32 -8.85 1.20
CA VAL A 210 13.39 -9.94 1.49
C VAL A 210 11.98 -9.38 1.61
N LEU A 211 11.06 -9.90 0.81
CA LEU A 211 9.62 -9.82 1.03
C LEU A 211 9.11 -11.23 1.27
N ALA A 212 8.41 -11.49 2.36
CA ALA A 212 7.78 -12.78 2.59
C ALA A 212 6.45 -12.65 3.36
N ILE A 213 5.44 -13.36 2.87
CA ILE A 213 4.12 -13.47 3.46
C ILE A 213 3.91 -14.91 3.89
N PHE A 214 3.50 -15.07 5.14
CA PHE A 214 3.17 -16.35 5.74
C PHE A 214 1.76 -16.31 6.29
N GLU A 215 1.11 -17.47 6.29
CA GLU A 215 -0.17 -17.65 6.94
C GLU A 215 -0.04 -18.76 7.99
N HIS A 216 -0.49 -18.48 9.20
CA HIS A 216 -0.70 -19.48 10.23
C HIS A 216 -2.12 -20.00 10.12
N ASP A 217 -2.32 -21.31 10.03
CA ASP A 217 -3.67 -21.91 9.92
C ASP A 217 -4.28 -22.36 11.27
N GLY A 218 -3.54 -22.15 12.36
CA GLY A 218 -3.87 -22.63 13.71
C GLY A 218 -2.92 -23.75 14.18
N SER A 219 -2.17 -24.36 13.26
CA SER A 219 -1.18 -25.39 13.57
C SER A 219 0.25 -24.97 13.25
N ARG A 220 0.47 -24.35 12.09
CA ARG A 220 1.81 -23.98 11.62
C ARG A 220 1.77 -22.77 10.71
N TRP A 221 2.89 -22.07 10.61
CA TRP A 221 3.11 -21.10 9.55
C TRP A 221 3.35 -21.79 8.21
N GLN A 222 2.82 -21.20 7.15
CA GLN A 222 2.98 -21.65 5.77
C GLN A 222 3.39 -20.45 4.92
N PHE A 223 4.50 -20.59 4.19
CA PHE A 223 4.89 -19.59 3.19
C PHE A 223 3.84 -19.49 2.09
N ARG A 224 3.43 -18.27 1.74
CA ARG A 224 2.39 -17.99 0.74
C ARG A 224 2.95 -17.29 -0.49
N LYS A 225 3.74 -16.24 -0.28
CA LYS A 225 4.27 -15.39 -1.34
C LYS A 225 5.52 -14.69 -0.86
N GLY A 226 6.44 -14.42 -1.77
CA GLY A 226 7.64 -13.66 -1.44
C GLY A 226 8.74 -13.84 -2.45
N HIS A 227 9.79 -13.06 -2.26
CA HIS A 227 11.03 -13.15 -2.98
C HIS A 227 12.18 -12.69 -2.08
N ALA A 228 13.39 -13.13 -2.40
CA ALA A 228 14.61 -12.52 -1.91
C ALA A 228 15.56 -12.31 -3.06
N ALA A 229 16.26 -11.19 -3.06
CA ALA A 229 17.23 -10.79 -4.08
C ALA A 229 18.34 -9.97 -3.45
N SER A 230 19.50 -9.95 -4.09
CA SER A 230 20.63 -9.11 -3.68
C SER A 230 21.28 -8.48 -4.89
N GLY A 231 21.70 -7.23 -4.78
CA GLY A 231 22.38 -6.49 -5.84
C GLY A 231 23.19 -5.32 -5.30
N CYS A 232 23.74 -4.51 -6.20
CA CYS A 232 24.41 -3.25 -5.89
C CYS A 232 23.46 -2.24 -5.27
N ASP A 233 24.00 -1.24 -4.57
CA ASP A 233 23.20 -0.26 -3.84
C ASP A 233 22.85 1.00 -4.65
N ASP A 234 23.50 1.19 -5.81
CA ASP A 234 23.39 2.36 -6.67
C ASP A 234 23.70 2.00 -8.14
N CYS A 235 23.02 0.97 -8.66
CA CYS A 235 23.15 0.59 -10.06
C CYS A 235 21.91 -0.15 -10.56
N GLU A 236 21.83 -0.39 -11.86
CA GLU A 236 20.72 -1.07 -12.55
C GLU A 236 20.33 -2.44 -11.96
N ASP A 237 21.26 -3.11 -11.25
CA ASP A 237 21.01 -4.41 -10.60
C ASP A 237 20.43 -4.27 -9.17
N LEU A 238 20.12 -3.07 -8.69
CA LEU A 238 19.50 -2.82 -7.39
C LEU A 238 18.15 -3.55 -7.30
N PRO A 239 17.99 -4.57 -6.42
CA PRO A 239 16.70 -5.20 -6.23
C PRO A 239 15.70 -4.20 -5.64
N LEU A 240 14.42 -4.32 -6.05
CA LEU A 240 13.33 -3.52 -5.52
C LEU A 240 13.21 -3.71 -4.00
N ARG A 241 13.63 -2.71 -3.24
CA ARG A 241 13.42 -2.61 -1.79
C ARG A 241 11.93 -2.48 -1.54
N THR A 242 11.42 -3.11 -0.49
CA THR A 242 9.99 -3.07 -0.18
C THR A 242 9.76 -2.66 1.26
N HIS A 243 8.69 -1.88 1.48
CA HIS A 243 8.28 -1.44 2.80
C HIS A 243 6.76 -1.58 2.93
N LEU A 244 6.31 -2.20 4.02
CA LEU A 244 4.90 -2.23 4.36
C LEU A 244 4.45 -0.86 4.85
N LEU A 245 3.37 -0.33 4.28
CA LEU A 245 2.80 0.94 4.70
C LEU A 245 1.51 0.74 5.50
N GLN A 246 0.54 0.02 4.92
CA GLN A 246 -0.82 -0.06 5.46
C GLN A 246 -1.45 -1.43 5.17
N PHE A 247 -2.51 -1.77 5.89
CA PHE A 247 -3.32 -2.97 5.64
C PHE A 247 -4.80 -2.76 5.98
N GLY A 248 -5.66 -3.59 5.39
CA GLY A 248 -7.11 -3.57 5.60
C GLY A 248 -7.87 -4.36 4.53
N ASP A 249 -9.20 -4.34 4.56
CA ASP A 249 -10.10 -4.81 3.51
C ASP A 249 -10.35 -3.66 2.51
N ILE A 250 -9.37 -3.43 1.64
CA ILE A 250 -9.29 -2.26 0.75
C ILE A 250 -10.28 -2.41 -0.39
N ASP A 251 -10.42 -3.61 -0.95
CA ASP A 251 -11.38 -3.88 -2.03
C ASP A 251 -12.81 -4.20 -1.54
N GLY A 252 -12.98 -4.53 -0.25
CA GLY A 252 -14.27 -4.85 0.36
C GLY A 252 -14.70 -6.29 0.16
N ASN A 253 -13.79 -7.19 -0.20
CA ASN A 253 -14.06 -8.61 -0.37
C ASN A 253 -14.04 -9.39 0.95
N GLY A 254 -13.69 -8.74 2.07
CA GLY A 254 -13.62 -9.35 3.38
C GLY A 254 -12.35 -10.16 3.63
N THR A 255 -11.27 -9.90 2.90
CA THR A 255 -9.95 -10.48 3.14
C THR A 255 -8.93 -9.38 3.44
N LEU A 256 -7.73 -9.78 3.85
CA LEU A 256 -6.67 -8.86 4.25
C LEU A 256 -5.82 -8.47 3.04
N ASP A 257 -5.80 -7.17 2.76
CA ASP A 257 -4.96 -6.53 1.76
C ASP A 257 -3.80 -5.76 2.41
N PHE A 258 -2.72 -5.58 1.66
CA PHE A 258 -1.56 -4.78 2.08
C PHE A 258 -1.19 -3.73 1.03
N VAL A 259 -0.84 -2.53 1.48
CA VAL A 259 -0.24 -1.49 0.64
C VAL A 259 1.24 -1.41 0.97
N LEU A 260 2.08 -1.50 -0.07
CA LEU A 260 3.53 -1.44 0.05
C LEU A 260 4.10 -0.35 -0.83
N ALA A 261 5.18 0.26 -0.36
CA ALA A 261 6.11 1.00 -1.20
C ALA A 261 7.16 0.05 -1.75
N GLU A 262 7.65 0.37 -2.94
CA GLU A 262 8.86 -0.20 -3.51
C GLU A 262 9.81 0.90 -4.00
N SER A 263 11.11 0.62 -3.93
CA SER A 263 12.14 1.50 -4.50
C SER A 263 13.30 0.71 -5.07
N GLY A 264 13.77 1.13 -6.24
CA GLY A 264 14.89 0.58 -7.00
C GLY A 264 15.82 1.69 -7.49
N TYR A 265 16.69 1.34 -8.45
CA TYR A 265 17.60 2.32 -9.05
C TYR A 265 16.79 3.33 -9.86
N GLU A 266 16.94 4.62 -9.52
CA GLU A 266 16.22 5.75 -10.13
C GLU A 266 14.69 5.54 -10.24
N SER A 267 14.12 4.67 -9.40
CA SER A 267 12.73 4.27 -9.44
C SER A 267 12.14 4.09 -8.04
N TYR A 268 10.90 4.50 -7.84
CA TYR A 268 10.04 4.21 -6.71
C TYR A 268 8.63 3.92 -7.22
N GLY A 269 7.84 3.26 -6.39
CA GLY A 269 6.47 2.93 -6.73
C GLY A 269 5.70 2.41 -5.54
N PHE A 270 4.44 2.08 -5.80
CA PHE A 270 3.56 1.50 -4.81
C PHE A 270 2.78 0.35 -5.44
N TYR A 271 2.46 -0.65 -4.64
CA TYR A 271 1.61 -1.74 -5.08
C TYR A 271 0.70 -2.23 -3.97
N LEU A 272 -0.42 -2.80 -4.39
CA LEU A 272 -1.43 -3.42 -3.57
C LEU A 272 -1.27 -4.94 -3.65
N LEU A 273 -1.23 -5.59 -2.50
CA LEU A 273 -1.38 -7.04 -2.37
C LEU A 273 -2.81 -7.33 -1.96
N LEU A 274 -3.61 -7.77 -2.91
CA LEU A 274 -5.01 -8.16 -2.70
C LEU A 274 -5.09 -9.59 -2.16
N GLY A 275 -5.75 -9.75 -1.02
CA GLY A 275 -6.10 -11.05 -0.48
C GLY A 275 -7.12 -11.77 -1.36
N GLU A 276 -6.84 -13.02 -1.71
CA GLU A 276 -7.74 -13.89 -2.48
C GLU A 276 -7.82 -15.25 -1.79
N GLY A 277 -8.38 -15.26 -0.58
CA GLY A 277 -8.47 -16.45 0.26
C GLY A 277 -7.10 -16.87 0.82
N ALA A 278 -6.45 -17.84 0.19
CA ALA A 278 -5.13 -18.36 0.61
C ALA A 278 -3.97 -17.87 -0.26
N SER A 279 -4.24 -16.98 -1.22
CA SER A 279 -3.26 -16.39 -2.13
C SER A 279 -3.33 -14.87 -2.11
N TRP A 280 -2.27 -14.23 -2.63
CA TRP A 280 -2.20 -12.78 -2.81
C TRP A 280 -1.85 -12.41 -4.24
N ARG A 281 -2.70 -11.58 -4.85
CA ARG A 281 -2.45 -10.96 -6.16
C ARG A 281 -1.79 -9.60 -5.97
N SER A 282 -0.83 -9.29 -6.85
CA SER A 282 -0.13 -8.00 -6.85
C SER A 282 -0.70 -7.10 -7.94
N GLU A 283 -0.99 -5.84 -7.60
CA GLU A 283 -1.45 -4.82 -8.55
C GLU A 283 -0.62 -3.55 -8.34
N ALA A 284 0.00 -3.05 -9.40
CA ALA A 284 0.68 -1.76 -9.36
C ALA A 284 -0.33 -0.62 -9.14
N LEU A 285 0.07 0.37 -8.36
CA LEU A 285 -0.70 1.58 -8.12
C LEU A 285 -0.21 2.73 -9.00
N PRO A 286 -1.08 3.70 -9.32
CA PRO A 286 -0.69 4.89 -10.05
C PRO A 286 0.19 5.78 -9.17
N GLY A 287 1.34 6.21 -9.69
CA GLY A 287 2.33 6.98 -8.94
C GLY A 287 3.58 6.15 -8.64
N GLY A 288 4.75 6.76 -8.81
CA GLY A 288 6.03 6.06 -8.79
C GLY A 288 6.92 6.49 -9.95
N CYS A 289 7.96 7.26 -9.65
CA CYS A 289 9.18 7.35 -10.45
C CYS A 289 10.36 7.69 -9.55
#